data_AF-A0A5C8EHZ3-F1
#
_entry.id   AF-A0A5C8EHZ3-F1
#
_cell.length_a   1.000
_cell.length_b   1.000
_cell.length_c   1.000
_cell.angle_alpha   90.00
_cell.angle_beta   90.00
_cell.angle_gamma   90.00
#
_symmetry.space_group_name_H-M   'P 1'
#
loop_
_entity.id
_entity.type
_entity.pdbx_description
1 polymer ?
#
loop_
_entity_poly.entity_id
_entity_poly.type
_entity_poly.pdbx_seq_one_letter_code
_entity_poly.pdbx_strand_id
1 'polypeptide(L)'
;MPKVDKEYFENKRKIILKAAMRVFQRKPAYSVTMKDIVNESGLSQGGVYKYYSNIDEIVVALLNTITVPVRPKELIDKYSNDPEKAIFELFNAFRIFFFVTAKEFGKIMFELQPMFFNNMERLKILKDNINKDIILNYWFGELLIFIDKKIDEKYFTPVLNAHDIYMHMIVTVGGIGNELILDKYYNLDRKLYYYKGEKRKNKDLEVNLDGLIDTLYKTLLLLLGSKNVYKYGFRT
;
A
#
# COMPACT_ATOMS: atom_id res chain seq x y z
N MET A 1 38.85 -6.51 -1.36
CA MET A 1 37.75 -7.05 -0.53
C MET A 1 37.08 -8.19 -1.30
N PRO A 2 36.92 -9.40 -0.74
CA PRO A 2 36.42 -10.53 -1.51
C PRO A 2 34.91 -10.37 -1.75
N LYS A 3 34.50 -10.58 -3.01
CA LYS A 3 33.12 -10.48 -3.51
C LYS A 3 32.15 -11.46 -2.83
N VAL A 4 32.70 -12.53 -2.23
CA VAL A 4 31.98 -13.67 -1.64
C VAL A 4 31.22 -13.31 -0.35
N ASP A 5 31.73 -12.35 0.45
CA ASP A 5 31.15 -12.05 1.77
C ASP A 5 29.79 -11.33 1.66
N LYS A 6 29.66 -10.37 0.73
CA LYS A 6 28.40 -9.63 0.50
C LYS A 6 27.29 -10.53 -0.06
N GLU A 7 27.60 -11.36 -1.04
CA GLU A 7 26.62 -12.24 -1.67
C GLU A 7 26.14 -13.33 -0.71
N TYR A 8 27.07 -13.91 0.07
CA TYR A 8 26.74 -14.85 1.12
C TYR A 8 25.83 -14.22 2.20
N PHE A 9 26.15 -13.01 2.64
CA PHE A 9 25.36 -12.26 3.62
C PHE A 9 23.94 -11.97 3.12
N GLU A 10 23.79 -11.46 1.89
CA GLU A 10 22.48 -11.18 1.29
C GLU A 10 21.65 -12.45 1.07
N ASN A 11 22.29 -13.57 0.72
CA ASN A 11 21.60 -14.85 0.61
C ASN A 11 21.04 -15.32 1.96
N LYS A 12 21.76 -15.12 3.07
CA LYS A 12 21.25 -15.45 4.41
C LYS A 12 20.07 -14.56 4.81
N ARG A 13 20.11 -13.25 4.53
CA ARG A 13 18.96 -12.36 4.74
C ARG A 13 17.73 -12.84 3.97
N LYS A 14 17.89 -13.18 2.69
CA LYS A 14 16.79 -13.74 1.87
C LYS A 14 16.19 -15.02 2.46
N ILE A 15 17.02 -15.92 3.00
CA ILE A 15 16.55 -17.14 3.65
C ILE A 15 15.69 -16.80 4.87
N ILE A 16 16.17 -15.91 5.75
CA ILE A 16 15.45 -15.49 6.95
C ILE A 16 14.12 -14.81 6.60
N LEU A 17 14.13 -13.88 5.64
CA LEU A 17 12.91 -13.18 5.22
C LEU A 17 11.88 -14.13 4.59
N LYS A 18 12.32 -15.11 3.77
CA LYS A 18 11.42 -16.14 3.24
C LYS A 18 10.80 -17.00 4.35
N ALA A 19 11.59 -17.36 5.36
CA ALA A 19 11.09 -18.09 6.52
C ALA A 19 10.08 -17.26 7.31
N ALA A 20 10.40 -15.99 7.59
CA ALA A 20 9.50 -15.07 8.26
C ALA A 20 8.16 -14.93 7.54
N MET A 21 8.18 -14.72 6.22
CA MET A 21 6.97 -14.64 5.40
C MET A 21 6.09 -15.90 5.53
N ARG A 22 6.68 -17.11 5.49
CA ARG A 22 5.94 -18.36 5.69
C ARG A 22 5.34 -18.49 7.10
N VAL A 23 5.98 -17.93 8.12
CA VAL A 23 5.39 -17.88 9.47
C VAL A 23 4.21 -16.90 9.51
N PHE A 24 4.37 -15.69 8.98
CA PHE A 24 3.31 -14.68 8.92
C PHE A 24 2.07 -15.11 8.11
N GLN A 25 2.26 -15.97 7.11
CA GLN A 25 1.16 -16.56 6.35
C GLN A 25 0.37 -17.62 7.14
N ARG A 26 0.98 -18.28 8.12
CA ARG A 26 0.35 -19.39 8.88
C ARG A 26 -0.32 -18.96 10.18
N LYS A 27 0.04 -17.81 10.76
CA LYS A 27 -0.56 -17.33 12.01
C LYS A 27 -0.66 -15.81 12.07
N PRO A 28 -1.49 -15.24 12.96
CA PRO A 28 -1.64 -13.79 13.07
C PRO A 28 -0.31 -13.11 13.43
N ALA A 29 -0.02 -11.98 12.79
CA ALA A 29 1.27 -11.29 12.87
C ALA A 29 1.66 -10.90 14.29
N TYR A 30 0.70 -10.48 15.11
CA TYR A 30 0.90 -10.15 16.52
C TYR A 30 1.36 -11.34 17.40
N SER A 31 1.22 -12.58 16.92
CA SER A 31 1.64 -13.81 17.62
C SER A 31 2.98 -14.37 17.13
N VAL A 32 3.60 -13.75 16.13
CA VAL A 32 4.87 -14.19 15.54
C VAL A 32 6.04 -13.81 16.45
N THR A 33 6.95 -14.76 16.67
CA THR A 33 8.14 -14.61 17.51
C THR A 33 9.42 -14.91 16.72
N MET A 34 10.56 -14.42 17.21
CA MET A 34 11.87 -14.78 16.64
C MET A 34 12.12 -16.29 16.66
N LYS A 35 11.61 -17.02 17.67
CA LYS A 35 11.75 -18.48 17.77
C LYS A 35 11.07 -19.20 16.61
N ASP A 36 9.88 -18.74 16.21
CA ASP A 36 9.18 -19.32 15.05
C ASP A 36 10.01 -19.17 13.78
N ILE A 37 10.64 -18.01 13.58
CA ILE A 37 11.44 -17.71 12.40
C ILE A 37 12.75 -18.51 12.41
N VAL A 38 13.41 -18.63 13.56
CA VAL A 38 14.58 -19.50 13.74
C VAL A 38 14.24 -20.92 13.31
N ASN A 39 13.16 -21.49 13.86
CA ASN A 39 12.72 -22.85 13.53
C ASN A 39 12.39 -23.02 12.04
N GLU A 40 11.72 -22.03 11.43
CA GLU A 40 11.34 -22.06 10.02
C GLU A 40 12.50 -21.83 9.05
N SER A 41 13.56 -21.15 9.50
CA SER A 41 14.70 -20.77 8.65
C SER A 41 15.70 -21.90 8.40
N GLY A 42 15.73 -22.91 9.27
CA GLY A 42 16.77 -23.94 9.29
C GLY A 42 18.16 -23.41 9.70
N LEU A 43 18.26 -22.17 10.19
CA LEU A 43 19.48 -21.58 10.72
C LEU A 43 19.52 -21.73 12.26
N SER A 44 20.71 -21.67 12.84
CA SER A 44 20.85 -21.59 14.31
C SER A 44 20.29 -20.27 14.84
N GLN A 45 19.97 -20.22 16.12
CA GLN A 45 19.53 -19.00 16.79
C GLN A 45 20.54 -17.85 16.56
N GLY A 46 21.82 -18.07 16.88
CA GLY A 46 22.88 -17.09 16.60
C GLY A 46 22.99 -16.72 15.11
N GLY A 47 22.68 -17.65 14.22
CA GLY A 47 22.64 -17.42 12.77
C GLY A 47 21.55 -16.45 12.31
N VAL A 48 20.38 -16.41 12.97
CA VAL A 48 19.32 -15.44 12.69
C VAL A 48 19.59 -14.12 13.40
N TYR A 49 19.92 -14.16 14.69
CA TYR A 49 20.17 -12.97 15.51
C TYR A 49 21.39 -12.16 15.05
N LYS A 50 22.31 -12.77 14.29
CA LYS A 50 23.39 -12.04 13.61
C LYS A 50 22.89 -11.02 12.57
N TYR A 51 21.72 -11.23 11.98
CA TYR A 51 21.18 -10.37 10.91
C TYR A 51 20.01 -9.52 11.35
N TYR A 52 19.20 -10.01 12.30
CA TYR A 52 18.03 -9.32 12.80
C TYR A 52 17.90 -9.51 14.31
N SER A 53 17.93 -8.42 15.06
CA SER A 53 17.94 -8.43 16.53
C SER A 53 16.55 -8.74 17.11
N ASN A 54 15.49 -8.40 16.38
CA ASN A 54 14.11 -8.51 16.82
C ASN A 54 13.14 -8.65 15.63
N ILE A 55 11.85 -8.85 15.96
CA ILE A 55 10.81 -9.03 14.96
C ILE A 55 10.53 -7.75 14.14
N ASP A 56 10.69 -6.57 14.75
CA ASP A 56 10.42 -5.29 14.11
C ASP A 56 11.40 -5.04 12.95
N GLU A 57 12.69 -5.36 13.14
CA GLU A 57 13.70 -5.30 12.07
C GLU A 57 13.37 -6.25 10.90
N ILE A 58 12.84 -7.44 11.20
CA ILE A 58 12.39 -8.39 10.17
C ILE A 58 11.19 -7.83 9.41
N VAL A 59 10.21 -7.25 10.11
CA VAL A 59 9.02 -6.64 9.49
C VAL A 59 9.45 -5.48 8.59
N VAL A 60 10.31 -4.57 9.05
CA VAL A 60 10.86 -3.48 8.24
C VAL A 60 11.57 -4.03 7.00
N ALA A 61 12.43 -5.04 7.18
CA ALA A 61 13.16 -5.64 6.06
C ALA A 61 12.22 -6.34 5.06
N LEU A 62 11.17 -7.00 5.54
CA LEU A 62 10.11 -7.58 4.70
C LEU A 62 9.40 -6.50 3.87
N LEU A 63 8.98 -5.40 4.50
CA LEU A 63 8.33 -4.30 3.79
C LEU A 63 9.25 -3.67 2.75
N ASN A 64 10.53 -3.52 3.06
CA ASN A 64 11.52 -3.01 2.11
C ASN A 64 11.81 -3.96 0.95
N THR A 65 11.29 -5.20 0.96
CA THR A 65 11.32 -6.06 -0.23
C THR A 65 10.22 -5.72 -1.25
N ILE A 66 9.19 -4.96 -0.84
CA ILE A 66 8.15 -4.47 -1.74
C ILE A 66 8.79 -3.48 -2.69
N THR A 67 8.73 -3.78 -3.98
CA THR A 67 9.16 -2.89 -5.03
C THR A 67 7.94 -2.38 -5.78
N VAL A 68 7.77 -1.07 -5.76
CA VAL A 68 6.82 -0.38 -6.63
C VAL A 68 7.66 0.53 -7.50
N PRO A 69 7.73 0.31 -8.83
CA PRO A 69 8.67 1.01 -9.70
C PRO A 69 8.17 2.43 -10.03
N VAL A 70 7.78 3.19 -9.00
CA VAL A 70 7.18 4.51 -9.14
C VAL A 70 7.82 5.45 -8.13
N ARG A 71 8.38 6.53 -8.66
CA ARG A 71 8.81 7.70 -7.90
C ARG A 71 7.75 8.78 -8.13
N PRO A 72 6.84 9.04 -7.17
CA PRO A 72 5.66 9.89 -7.39
C PRO A 72 6.01 11.26 -7.98
N LYS A 73 7.02 11.92 -7.40
CA LYS A 73 7.50 13.22 -7.87
C LYS A 73 7.93 13.21 -9.34
N GLU A 74 8.80 12.27 -9.71
CA GLU A 74 9.28 12.17 -11.09
C GLU A 74 8.17 11.82 -12.08
N LEU A 75 7.23 10.97 -11.67
CA LEU A 75 6.07 10.60 -12.47
C LEU A 75 5.18 11.83 -12.72
N ILE A 76 4.90 12.60 -11.67
CA ILE A 76 4.11 13.83 -11.76
C ILE A 76 4.83 14.86 -12.64
N ASP A 77 6.12 15.11 -12.39
CA ASP A 77 6.92 16.08 -13.15
C ASP A 77 6.95 15.74 -14.65
N LYS A 78 7.10 14.45 -14.98
CA LYS A 78 7.08 13.94 -16.37
C LYS A 78 5.78 14.29 -17.11
N TYR A 79 4.65 14.31 -16.43
CA TYR A 79 3.33 14.57 -17.01
C TYR A 79 2.75 15.93 -16.59
N SER A 80 3.57 16.85 -16.09
CA SER A 80 3.13 18.14 -15.54
C SER A 80 2.34 19.03 -16.51
N ASN A 81 2.54 18.84 -17.82
CA ASN A 81 1.81 19.52 -18.91
C ASN A 81 0.45 18.87 -19.24
N ASP A 82 0.16 17.69 -18.70
CA ASP A 82 -1.11 16.99 -18.83
C ASP A 82 -1.58 16.52 -17.44
N PRO A 83 -2.16 17.42 -16.62
CA PRO A 83 -2.50 17.13 -15.23
C PRO A 83 -3.41 15.92 -15.03
N GLU A 84 -4.39 15.70 -15.90
CA GLU A 84 -5.24 14.52 -15.86
C GLU A 84 -4.44 13.23 -16.08
N LYS A 85 -3.38 13.26 -16.90
CA LYS A 85 -2.47 12.13 -17.10
C LYS A 85 -1.56 11.92 -15.89
N ALA A 86 -1.01 12.98 -15.32
CA ALA A 86 -0.18 12.89 -14.12
C ALA A 86 -0.95 12.21 -12.97
N ILE A 87 -2.20 12.65 -12.74
CA ILE A 87 -3.10 12.06 -11.74
C ILE A 87 -3.42 10.61 -12.11
N PHE A 88 -3.76 10.33 -13.38
CA PHE A 88 -4.07 8.98 -13.84
C PHE A 88 -2.92 7.99 -13.59
N GLU A 89 -1.70 8.37 -13.95
CA GLU A 89 -0.52 7.52 -13.82
C GLU A 89 -0.18 7.25 -12.34
N LEU A 90 -0.40 8.23 -11.45
CA LEU A 90 -0.25 8.02 -10.02
C LEU A 90 -1.34 7.08 -9.45
N PHE A 91 -2.57 7.20 -9.95
CA PHE A 91 -3.66 6.28 -9.59
C PHE A 91 -3.41 4.87 -10.11
N ASN A 92 -2.82 4.72 -11.30
CA ASN A 92 -2.36 3.43 -11.79
C ASN A 92 -1.24 2.86 -10.91
N ALA A 93 -0.37 3.72 -10.39
CA ALA A 93 0.61 3.30 -9.40
C ALA A 93 -0.05 2.84 -8.09
N PHE A 94 -1.10 3.51 -7.59
CA PHE A 94 -1.88 3.04 -6.44
C PHE A 94 -2.52 1.67 -6.70
N ARG A 95 -3.07 1.46 -7.89
CA ARG A 95 -3.63 0.18 -8.33
C ARG A 95 -2.60 -0.95 -8.24
N ILE A 96 -1.39 -0.72 -8.76
CA ILE A 96 -0.29 -1.69 -8.71
C ILE A 96 0.16 -1.91 -7.26
N PHE A 97 0.29 -0.83 -6.47
CA PHE A 97 0.62 -0.90 -5.05
C PHE A 97 -0.36 -1.79 -4.31
N PHE A 98 -1.67 -1.58 -4.47
CA PHE A 98 -2.69 -2.40 -3.81
C PHE A 98 -2.69 -3.84 -4.29
N PHE A 99 -2.50 -4.08 -5.59
CA PHE A 99 -2.41 -5.45 -6.11
C PHE A 99 -1.26 -6.24 -5.46
N VAL A 100 -0.07 -5.63 -5.32
CA VAL A 100 1.10 -6.27 -4.69
C VAL A 100 0.90 -6.40 -3.19
N THR A 101 0.59 -5.28 -2.52
CA THR A 101 0.50 -5.26 -1.06
C THR A 101 -0.63 -6.14 -0.55
N ALA A 102 -1.84 -6.07 -1.12
CA ALA A 102 -2.94 -6.95 -0.71
C ALA A 102 -2.64 -8.43 -0.97
N LYS A 103 -1.68 -8.79 -1.83
CA LYS A 103 -1.32 -10.19 -2.08
C LYS A 103 -0.26 -10.75 -1.15
N GLU A 104 0.67 -9.91 -0.70
CA GLU A 104 1.89 -10.40 -0.06
C GLU A 104 2.03 -9.93 1.39
N PHE A 105 1.77 -8.65 1.67
CA PHE A 105 2.10 -8.01 2.95
C PHE A 105 0.91 -7.35 3.65
N GLY A 106 -0.22 -7.21 2.96
CA GLY A 106 -1.38 -6.46 3.41
C GLY A 106 -1.92 -7.00 4.73
N LYS A 107 -2.03 -8.33 4.86
CA LYS A 107 -2.39 -8.98 6.11
C LYS A 107 -1.45 -8.62 7.27
N ILE A 108 -0.14 -8.66 7.03
CA ILE A 108 0.87 -8.36 8.07
C ILE A 108 0.72 -6.92 8.55
N MET A 109 0.63 -5.98 7.62
CA MET A 109 0.48 -4.56 7.96
C MET A 109 -0.83 -4.28 8.67
N PHE A 110 -1.93 -4.87 8.20
CA PHE A 110 -3.24 -4.75 8.81
C PHE A 110 -3.24 -5.26 10.26
N GLU A 111 -2.64 -6.42 10.52
CA GLU A 111 -2.57 -7.02 11.86
C GLU A 111 -1.62 -6.29 12.82
N LEU A 112 -0.55 -5.67 12.30
CA LEU A 112 0.45 -4.97 13.12
C LEU A 112 0.16 -3.48 13.30
N GLN A 113 -0.76 -2.89 12.54
CA GLN A 113 -1.04 -1.46 12.57
C GLN A 113 -1.31 -0.92 13.99
N PRO A 114 -2.13 -1.57 14.85
CA PRO A 114 -2.34 -1.11 16.22
C PRO A 114 -1.07 -1.16 17.07
N MET A 115 -0.18 -2.15 16.83
CA MET A 115 1.07 -2.28 17.57
C MET A 115 2.06 -1.17 17.24
N PHE A 116 2.11 -0.73 15.99
CA PHE A 116 2.94 0.40 15.58
C PHE A 116 2.37 1.72 16.09
N PHE A 117 1.06 1.95 15.95
CA PHE A 117 0.48 3.24 16.34
C PHE A 117 0.37 3.47 17.85
N ASN A 118 0.23 2.41 18.64
CA ASN A 118 0.22 2.52 20.09
C ASN A 118 1.62 2.59 20.72
N ASN A 119 2.68 2.50 19.93
CA ASN A 119 4.06 2.60 20.40
C ASN A 119 4.89 3.54 19.51
N MET A 120 5.12 4.75 19.99
CA MET A 120 5.83 5.81 19.26
C MET A 120 7.27 5.43 18.87
N GLU A 121 7.95 4.61 19.68
CA GLU A 121 9.30 4.13 19.37
C GLU A 121 9.28 3.16 18.18
N ARG A 122 8.36 2.20 18.19
CA ARG A 122 8.16 1.29 17.05
C ARG A 122 7.72 2.02 15.79
N LEU A 123 6.83 3.01 15.93
CA LEU A 123 6.42 3.84 14.81
C LEU A 123 7.61 4.60 14.20
N LYS A 124 8.50 5.13 15.06
CA LYS A 124 9.72 5.81 14.62
C LYS A 124 10.66 4.86 13.89
N ILE A 125 10.92 3.67 14.43
CA ILE A 125 11.73 2.64 13.77
C ILE A 125 11.16 2.31 12.39
N LEU A 126 9.85 2.09 12.29
CA LEU A 126 9.20 1.82 11.02
C LEU A 126 9.41 3.00 10.05
N LYS A 127 9.08 4.22 10.47
CA LYS A 127 9.17 5.43 9.63
C LYS A 127 10.59 5.73 9.15
N ASP A 128 11.60 5.55 10.00
CA ASP A 128 12.98 5.93 9.71
C ASP A 128 13.68 4.89 8.82
N ASN A 129 13.22 3.64 8.82
CA ASN A 129 13.87 2.53 8.11
C ASN A 129 13.07 1.99 6.92
N ILE A 130 11.80 2.34 6.75
CA ILE A 130 11.00 1.92 5.60
C ILE A 130 11.31 2.76 4.35
N ASN A 131 11.34 2.12 3.19
CA ASN A 131 11.49 2.83 1.92
C ASN A 131 10.30 3.79 1.73
N LYS A 132 10.59 5.09 1.52
CA LYS A 132 9.56 6.13 1.35
C LYS A 132 8.68 5.90 0.13
N ASP A 133 9.21 5.21 -0.89
CA ASP A 133 8.48 4.90 -2.12
C ASP A 133 7.32 3.92 -1.88
N ILE A 134 7.24 3.25 -0.72
CA ILE A 134 6.09 2.40 -0.35
C ILE A 134 5.18 3.05 0.72
N ILE A 135 5.42 4.33 1.04
CA ILE A 135 4.58 5.09 1.96
C ILE A 135 3.54 5.87 1.16
N LEU A 136 2.27 5.43 1.18
CA LEU A 136 1.18 6.11 0.48
C LEU A 136 1.04 7.59 0.88
N ASN A 137 1.31 7.95 2.13
CA ASN A 137 1.29 9.35 2.59
C ASN A 137 2.32 10.23 1.86
N TYR A 138 3.46 9.67 1.46
CA TYR A 138 4.43 10.41 0.66
C TYR A 138 3.88 10.70 -0.75
N TRP A 139 3.22 9.72 -1.36
CA TRP A 139 2.61 9.85 -2.68
C TRP A 139 1.47 10.86 -2.67
N PHE A 140 0.64 10.85 -1.63
CA PHE A 140 -0.37 11.88 -1.43
C PHE A 140 0.26 13.26 -1.31
N GLY A 141 1.32 13.42 -0.50
CA GLY A 141 2.00 14.71 -0.37
C GLY A 141 2.41 15.30 -1.73
N GLU A 142 3.05 14.51 -2.59
CA GLU A 142 3.45 14.95 -3.93
C GLU A 142 2.23 15.28 -4.82
N LEU A 143 1.17 14.46 -4.75
CA LEU A 143 -0.08 14.71 -5.48
C LEU A 143 -0.78 16.00 -5.04
N LEU A 144 -0.88 16.24 -3.73
CA LEU A 144 -1.55 17.43 -3.19
C LEU A 144 -0.81 18.69 -3.59
N ILE A 145 0.53 18.71 -3.45
CA ILE A 145 1.38 19.82 -3.90
C ILE A 145 1.16 20.10 -5.40
N PHE A 146 1.06 19.05 -6.21
CA PHE A 146 0.80 19.18 -7.64
C PHE A 146 -0.58 19.76 -7.95
N ILE A 147 -1.62 19.27 -7.27
CA ILE A 147 -2.98 19.77 -7.47
C ILE A 147 -3.09 21.23 -7.02
N ASP A 148 -2.53 21.59 -5.86
CA ASP A 148 -2.53 22.97 -5.35
C ASP A 148 -1.88 23.91 -6.38
N LYS A 149 -0.72 23.54 -6.93
CA LYS A 149 -0.09 24.30 -8.01
C LYS A 149 -1.00 24.48 -9.22
N LYS A 150 -1.75 23.45 -9.61
CA LYS A 150 -2.69 23.52 -10.75
C LYS A 150 -3.95 24.32 -10.45
N ILE A 151 -4.36 24.40 -9.20
CA ILE A 151 -5.42 25.31 -8.74
C ILE A 151 -4.91 26.76 -8.80
N ASP A 152 -3.70 27.04 -8.32
CA ASP A 152 -3.09 28.37 -8.36
C ASP A 152 -2.89 28.87 -9.80
N GLU A 153 -2.51 27.98 -10.72
CA GLU A 153 -2.42 28.23 -12.17
C GLU A 153 -3.79 28.39 -12.85
N LYS A 154 -4.90 28.23 -12.11
CA LYS A 154 -6.29 28.24 -12.60
C LYS A 154 -6.59 27.16 -13.67
N TYR A 155 -5.79 26.09 -13.69
CA TYR A 155 -6.06 24.92 -14.54
C TYR A 155 -7.26 24.13 -13.98
N PHE A 156 -7.27 23.90 -12.67
CA PHE A 156 -8.40 23.33 -11.96
C PHE A 156 -9.22 24.41 -11.25
N THR A 157 -10.52 24.19 -11.11
CA THR A 157 -11.44 25.06 -10.36
C THR A 157 -12.31 24.16 -9.50
N PRO A 158 -11.83 23.78 -8.30
CA PRO A 158 -12.53 22.84 -7.44
C PRO A 158 -13.97 23.27 -7.18
N VAL A 159 -14.89 22.31 -7.26
CA VAL A 159 -16.34 22.57 -7.02
C VAL A 159 -16.71 22.50 -5.54
N LEU A 160 -15.79 22.00 -4.71
CA LEU A 160 -15.86 21.96 -3.25
C LEU A 160 -14.53 22.47 -2.66
N ASN A 161 -14.45 22.55 -1.33
CA ASN A 161 -13.21 22.87 -0.64
C ASN A 161 -12.12 21.84 -0.96
N ALA A 162 -10.93 22.30 -1.35
CA ALA A 162 -9.81 21.44 -1.75
C ALA A 162 -9.38 20.46 -0.65
N HIS A 163 -9.34 20.91 0.61
CA HIS A 163 -8.99 20.06 1.74
C HIS A 163 -9.99 18.89 1.88
N ASP A 164 -11.29 19.14 1.75
CA ASP A 164 -12.30 18.09 1.86
C ASP A 164 -12.22 17.09 0.71
N ILE A 165 -11.88 17.55 -0.51
CA ILE A 165 -11.59 16.70 -1.66
C ILE A 165 -10.39 15.79 -1.37
N TYR A 166 -9.33 16.36 -0.80
CA TYR A 166 -8.11 15.62 -0.44
C TYR A 166 -8.40 14.57 0.62
N MET A 167 -9.14 14.94 1.67
CA MET A 167 -9.54 14.02 2.73
C MET A 167 -10.42 12.90 2.17
N HIS A 168 -11.42 13.22 1.34
CA HIS A 168 -12.26 12.21 0.68
C HIS A 168 -11.42 11.22 -0.14
N MET A 169 -10.45 11.70 -0.92
CA MET A 169 -9.53 10.84 -1.67
C MET A 169 -8.73 9.94 -0.74
N ILE A 170 -8.07 10.50 0.28
CA ILE A 170 -7.20 9.76 1.21
C ILE A 170 -7.99 8.66 1.94
N VAL A 171 -9.17 8.97 2.48
CA VAL A 171 -9.99 7.98 3.19
C VAL A 171 -10.50 6.89 2.25
N THR A 172 -10.84 7.23 1.00
CA THR A 172 -11.30 6.24 0.01
C THR A 172 -10.17 5.30 -0.40
N VAL A 173 -8.97 5.82 -0.66
CA VAL A 173 -7.79 4.99 -0.95
C VAL A 173 -7.48 4.05 0.21
N GLY A 174 -7.50 4.55 1.45
CA GLY A 174 -7.33 3.71 2.65
C GLY A 174 -8.41 2.63 2.77
N GLY A 175 -9.66 2.98 2.47
CA GLY A 175 -10.79 2.05 2.42
C GLY A 175 -10.59 0.94 1.38
N ILE A 176 -10.18 1.26 0.15
CA ILE A 176 -9.90 0.27 -0.90
C ILE A 176 -8.88 -0.76 -0.43
N GLY A 177 -7.77 -0.31 0.16
CA GLY A 177 -6.74 -1.20 0.70
C GLY A 177 -7.27 -2.14 1.77
N ASN A 178 -8.04 -1.61 2.72
CA ASN A 178 -8.66 -2.40 3.79
C ASN A 178 -9.64 -3.44 3.24
N GLU A 179 -10.50 -3.07 2.29
CA GLU A 179 -11.47 -3.99 1.70
C GLU A 179 -10.79 -5.16 0.99
N LEU A 180 -9.73 -4.91 0.22
CA LEU A 180 -8.97 -5.97 -0.45
C LEU A 180 -8.37 -6.97 0.54
N ILE A 181 -7.90 -6.49 1.70
CA ILE A 181 -7.31 -7.34 2.74
C ILE A 181 -8.39 -8.14 3.45
N LEU A 182 -9.51 -7.50 3.81
CA LEU A 182 -10.63 -8.12 4.51
C LEU A 182 -11.30 -9.21 3.67
N ASP A 183 -11.57 -8.91 2.40
CA ASP A 183 -12.13 -9.87 1.44
C ASP A 183 -11.21 -11.10 1.29
N LYS A 184 -9.92 -10.86 1.03
CA LYS A 184 -8.96 -11.93 0.74
C LYS A 184 -8.60 -12.81 1.93
N TYR A 185 -8.38 -12.23 3.11
CA TYR A 185 -7.79 -12.95 4.25
C TYR A 185 -8.76 -13.26 5.38
N TYR A 186 -9.88 -12.55 5.44
CA TYR A 186 -10.85 -12.70 6.53
C TYR A 186 -12.25 -13.12 6.05
N ASN A 187 -12.43 -13.31 4.74
CA ASN A 187 -13.69 -13.74 4.12
C ASN A 187 -14.88 -12.92 4.64
N LEU A 188 -14.67 -11.61 4.77
CA LEU A 188 -15.69 -10.69 5.27
C LEU A 188 -16.78 -10.52 4.22
N ASP A 189 -17.73 -11.44 4.18
CA ASP A 189 -18.84 -11.39 3.24
C ASP A 189 -19.86 -10.32 3.67
N ARG A 190 -19.74 -9.13 3.07
CA ARG A 190 -20.72 -8.05 3.27
C ARG A 190 -22.13 -8.43 2.78
N LYS A 191 -22.30 -9.48 1.95
CA LYS A 191 -23.63 -10.00 1.58
C LYS A 191 -24.42 -10.43 2.82
N LEU A 192 -23.75 -10.88 3.88
CA LEU A 192 -24.36 -11.26 5.16
C LEU A 192 -24.99 -10.08 5.93
N TYR A 193 -24.48 -8.86 5.74
CA TYR A 193 -24.95 -7.67 6.46
C TYR A 193 -26.02 -6.88 5.70
N TYR A 194 -25.92 -6.81 4.36
CA TYR A 194 -26.81 -5.96 3.55
C TYR A 194 -27.91 -6.72 2.80
N TYR A 195 -27.74 -8.02 2.55
CA TYR A 195 -28.71 -8.84 1.81
C TYR A 195 -29.27 -9.97 2.68
N LYS A 196 -29.94 -9.62 3.78
CA LYS A 196 -30.92 -10.53 4.38
C LYS A 196 -32.13 -10.62 3.44
N GLY A 197 -32.18 -11.64 2.58
CA GLY A 197 -33.46 -12.15 2.08
C GLY A 197 -33.75 -12.14 0.58
N GLU A 198 -32.91 -11.59 -0.31
CA GLU A 198 -33.15 -11.71 -1.76
C GLU A 198 -31.88 -12.08 -2.53
N LYS A 199 -31.88 -13.27 -3.14
CA LYS A 199 -30.97 -13.63 -4.25
C LYS A 199 -31.34 -12.78 -5.47
N ARG A 200 -30.97 -11.49 -5.47
CA ARG A 200 -30.99 -10.69 -6.70
C ARG A 200 -29.80 -11.09 -7.55
N LYS A 201 -30.11 -11.72 -8.69
CA LYS A 201 -29.18 -12.03 -9.78
C LYS A 201 -28.42 -10.75 -10.18
N ASN A 202 -27.09 -10.83 -10.26
CA ASN A 202 -26.17 -9.84 -10.87
C ASN A 202 -25.97 -8.48 -10.16
N LYS A 203 -25.76 -8.46 -8.85
CA LYS A 203 -25.03 -7.36 -8.19
C LYS A 203 -23.94 -7.94 -7.30
N ASP A 204 -22.90 -8.50 -7.91
CA ASP A 204 -21.74 -8.93 -7.16
C ASP A 204 -21.03 -7.70 -6.60
N LEU A 205 -21.06 -7.55 -5.27
CA LEU A 205 -20.26 -6.58 -4.51
C LEU A 205 -18.81 -7.07 -4.37
N GLU A 206 -18.32 -7.87 -5.33
CA GLU A 206 -16.94 -8.31 -5.34
C GLU A 206 -16.01 -7.10 -5.53
N VAL A 207 -14.89 -7.11 -4.81
CA VAL A 207 -13.93 -6.01 -4.84
C VAL A 207 -13.23 -5.99 -6.19
N ASN A 208 -13.72 -5.15 -7.12
CA ASN A 208 -13.04 -4.87 -8.39
C ASN A 208 -12.08 -3.69 -8.22
N LEU A 209 -10.79 -4.00 -8.03
CA LEU A 209 -9.74 -2.99 -7.84
C LEU A 209 -9.69 -1.97 -8.98
N ASP A 210 -9.76 -2.42 -10.24
CA ASP A 210 -9.65 -1.54 -11.40
C ASP A 210 -10.85 -0.59 -11.46
N GLY A 211 -12.07 -1.09 -11.20
CA GLY A 211 -13.28 -0.27 -11.12
C GLY A 211 -13.27 0.72 -9.97
N LEU A 212 -12.75 0.34 -8.79
CA LEU A 212 -12.65 1.22 -7.62
C LEU A 212 -11.64 2.35 -7.84
N ILE A 213 -10.47 2.05 -8.41
CA ILE A 213 -9.44 3.06 -8.71
C ILE A 213 -9.92 4.00 -9.81
N ASP A 214 -10.58 3.49 -10.86
CA ASP A 214 -11.15 4.31 -11.93
C ASP A 214 -12.25 5.25 -11.42
N THR A 215 -13.14 4.73 -10.57
CA THR A 215 -14.19 5.54 -9.94
C THR A 215 -13.59 6.64 -9.08
N LEU A 216 -12.58 6.33 -8.27
CA LEU A 216 -11.91 7.33 -7.45
C LEU A 216 -11.17 8.38 -8.29
N TYR A 217 -10.47 7.96 -9.34
CA TYR A 217 -9.78 8.84 -10.29
C TYR A 217 -10.76 9.85 -10.91
N LYS A 218 -11.87 9.35 -11.47
CA LYS A 218 -12.89 10.19 -12.10
C LYS A 218 -13.57 11.10 -11.09
N THR A 219 -13.84 10.60 -9.89
CA THR A 219 -14.43 11.39 -8.79
C THR A 219 -13.51 12.53 -8.40
N LEU A 220 -12.21 12.28 -8.25
CA LEU A 220 -11.23 13.34 -7.96
C LEU A 220 -11.26 14.41 -9.07
N LEU A 221 -11.17 14.02 -10.35
CA LEU A 221 -11.19 14.97 -11.46
C LEU A 221 -12.48 15.80 -11.53
N LEU A 222 -13.64 15.18 -11.29
CA LEU A 222 -14.93 15.86 -11.20
C LEU A 222 -14.92 16.91 -10.09
N LEU A 223 -14.43 16.52 -8.90
CA LEU A 223 -14.38 17.41 -7.74
C LEU A 223 -13.37 18.56 -7.92
N LEU A 224 -12.30 18.34 -8.68
CA LEU A 224 -11.35 19.39 -9.08
C LEU A 224 -11.88 20.31 -10.20
N GLY A 225 -13.08 20.04 -10.74
CA GLY A 225 -13.65 20.81 -11.84
C GLY A 225 -12.91 20.62 -13.17
N SER A 226 -12.24 19.48 -13.37
CA SER A 226 -11.59 19.18 -14.65
C SER A 226 -12.62 19.09 -15.78
N LYS A 227 -12.28 19.63 -16.94
CA LYS A 227 -13.06 19.48 -18.19
C LYS A 227 -12.79 18.16 -18.91
N ASN A 228 -11.77 17.41 -18.49
CA ASN A 228 -11.22 16.26 -19.20
C ASN A 228 -11.32 14.95 -18.38
N VAL A 229 -12.39 14.80 -17.58
CA VAL A 229 -12.61 13.65 -16.68
C VAL A 229 -12.45 12.29 -17.36
N TYR A 230 -12.90 12.18 -18.61
CA TYR A 230 -12.93 10.90 -19.36
C TYR A 230 -11.77 10.73 -20.34
N LYS A 231 -10.76 11.60 -20.28
CA LYS A 231 -9.60 11.56 -21.19
C LYS A 231 -8.76 10.29 -20.99
N TYR A 232 -8.68 9.80 -19.76
CA TYR A 232 -8.03 8.56 -19.38
C TYR A 232 -8.98 7.70 -18.57
N GLY A 233 -8.67 6.41 -18.43
CA GLY A 233 -9.48 5.48 -17.65
C GLY A 233 -8.86 4.10 -17.59
N PHE A 234 -9.23 3.33 -16.58
CA PHE A 234 -8.84 1.94 -16.47
C PHE A 234 -9.86 1.09 -17.25
N ARG A 235 -9.38 0.13 -18.04
CA ARG A 235 -10.28 -0.79 -18.73
C ARG A 235 -10.88 -1.73 -17.68
N THR A 236 -12.20 -1.70 -17.55
CA THR A 236 -12.99 -2.66 -16.75
C THR A 236 -13.33 -3.91 -17.55
#